data_AF-A0A3D3S035-F1
#
_entry.id   AF-A0A3D3S035-F1
#
_cell.length_a   1.000
_cell.length_b   1.000
_cell.length_c   1.000
_cell.angle_alpha   90.00
_cell.angle_beta   90.00
_cell.angle_gamma   90.00
#
_symmetry.space_group_name_H-M   'P 1'
#
loop_
_entity.id
_entity.type
_entity.pdbx_description
1 polymer ?
#
loop_
_entity_poly.entity_id
_entity_poly.type
_entity_poly.pdbx_seq_one_letter_code
_entity_poly.pdbx_strand_id
1 'polypeptide(L)'
;MATECGARLAHIHGDCFGIREHLLDEHLRDVARRAADHAEAFGGQDWAYLAGLWHDLGKYRPGFQRYLRAASGTEAENAHIEGGAGRVSHSTAGALLACERFGTPGRVLAYLIASHHAGLYDWHSDSSSLEMRLGSDAGRTELAEALAAAAPPILDHGDFAPDLRTVPGGSAGFALWLRMLFSALVDADFLDTEAFMDEGKAAARGAWPDLSTLRTAFDAHMAELAAAAPDTPVNCLRARILAQC
;
A
#
# COMPACT_ATOMS: atom_id res chain seq x y z
N MET A 1 25.20 -24.77 -6.70
CA MET A 1 23.83 -24.62 -6.13
C MET A 1 22.96 -24.10 -7.24
N ALA A 2 21.93 -24.86 -7.62
CA ALA A 2 21.08 -24.53 -8.76
C ALA A 2 20.34 -23.21 -8.50
N THR A 3 20.52 -22.25 -9.39
CA THR A 3 19.65 -21.08 -9.53
C THR A 3 18.24 -21.63 -9.80
N GLU A 4 17.33 -21.54 -8.84
CA GLU A 4 15.90 -21.76 -9.08
C GLU A 4 15.43 -20.69 -10.08
N CYS A 5 15.49 -21.05 -11.36
CA CYS A 5 15.03 -20.30 -12.51
C CYS A 5 13.50 -20.49 -12.64
N GLY A 6 12.77 -20.04 -11.63
CA GLY A 6 11.31 -19.94 -11.67
C GLY A 6 10.89 -18.47 -11.71
N ALA A 7 9.78 -18.18 -12.37
CA ALA A 7 9.20 -16.83 -12.36
C ALA A 7 8.94 -16.36 -10.92
N ARG A 8 9.12 -15.06 -10.64
CA ARG A 8 8.89 -14.51 -9.31
C ARG A 8 7.41 -14.16 -9.18
N LEU A 9 6.80 -14.57 -8.08
CA LEU A 9 5.35 -14.47 -7.88
C LEU A 9 5.04 -13.45 -6.79
N ALA A 10 4.04 -12.60 -7.01
CA ALA A 10 3.45 -11.75 -5.98
C ALA A 10 2.37 -12.52 -5.19
N HIS A 11 1.55 -13.28 -5.91
CA HIS A 11 0.42 -14.05 -5.36
C HIS A 11 0.28 -15.40 -6.06
N ILE A 12 -0.33 -16.35 -5.36
CA ILE A 12 -0.76 -17.65 -5.89
C ILE A 12 -2.19 -17.87 -5.40
N HIS A 13 -3.06 -18.29 -6.31
CA HIS A 13 -4.45 -18.62 -5.99
C HIS A 13 -4.77 -20.01 -6.54
N GLY A 14 -5.27 -20.89 -5.67
CA GLY A 14 -5.68 -22.24 -6.05
C GLY A 14 -7.19 -22.38 -5.93
N ASP A 15 -7.85 -22.79 -7.00
CA ASP A 15 -9.28 -23.08 -7.02
C ASP A 15 -9.55 -24.53 -7.46
N CYS A 16 -10.83 -24.87 -7.69
CA CYS A 16 -11.21 -26.20 -8.17
C CYS A 16 -10.81 -26.49 -9.63
N PHE A 17 -10.31 -25.49 -10.36
CA PHE A 17 -9.89 -25.58 -11.77
C PHE A 17 -8.37 -25.57 -11.94
N GLY A 18 -7.60 -25.18 -10.93
CA GLY A 18 -6.15 -25.27 -10.93
C GLY A 18 -5.48 -24.23 -10.05
N ILE A 19 -4.19 -23.98 -10.32
CA ILE A 19 -3.41 -22.92 -9.67
C ILE A 19 -3.21 -21.80 -10.69
N ARG A 20 -3.57 -20.58 -10.30
CA ARG A 20 -3.22 -19.34 -11.01
C ARG A 20 -2.06 -18.67 -10.29
N GLU A 21 -1.16 -18.10 -11.07
CA GLU A 21 0.04 -17.41 -10.58
C GLU A 21 -0.01 -15.94 -11.01
N HIS A 22 0.23 -15.03 -10.07
CA HIS A 22 0.37 -13.60 -10.34
C HIS A 22 1.85 -13.24 -10.34
N LEU A 23 2.40 -12.85 -11.49
CA LEU A 23 3.82 -12.50 -11.59
C LEU A 23 4.13 -11.22 -10.82
N LEU A 24 5.23 -11.24 -10.09
CA LEU A 24 5.65 -10.12 -9.25
C LEU A 24 5.94 -8.86 -10.08
N ASP A 25 6.62 -9.01 -11.22
CA ASP A 25 6.92 -7.89 -12.11
C ASP A 25 5.65 -7.24 -12.68
N GLU A 26 4.62 -8.04 -12.98
CA GLU A 26 3.33 -7.54 -13.49
C GLU A 26 2.59 -6.78 -12.39
N HIS A 27 2.42 -7.41 -11.24
CA HIS A 27 1.82 -6.82 -10.05
C HIS A 27 2.46 -5.47 -9.69
N LEU A 28 3.79 -5.41 -9.54
CA LEU A 28 4.49 -4.18 -9.17
C LEU A 28 4.27 -3.05 -10.18
N ARG A 29 4.21 -3.37 -11.48
CA ARG A 29 3.99 -2.38 -12.55
C ARG A 29 2.55 -1.89 -12.57
N ASP A 30 1.58 -2.79 -12.40
CA ASP A 30 0.18 -2.42 -12.37
C ASP A 30 -0.18 -1.62 -11.12
N VAL A 31 0.35 -2.00 -9.94
CA VAL A 31 0.23 -1.21 -8.72
C VAL A 31 0.90 0.16 -8.89
N ALA A 32 2.12 0.22 -9.42
CA ALA A 32 2.80 1.50 -9.69
C ALA A 32 1.97 2.44 -10.58
N ARG A 33 1.45 1.91 -11.70
CA ARG A 33 0.62 2.68 -12.63
C ARG A 33 -0.67 3.16 -11.96
N ARG A 34 -1.42 2.27 -11.33
CA ARG A 34 -2.70 2.61 -10.65
C ARG A 34 -2.48 3.63 -9.53
N ALA A 35 -1.45 3.44 -8.70
CA ALA A 35 -1.13 4.36 -7.61
C ALA A 35 -0.78 5.75 -8.15
N ALA A 36 -0.03 5.83 -9.26
CA ALA A 36 0.27 7.08 -9.94
C ALA A 36 -1.01 7.77 -10.46
N ASP A 37 -1.89 7.01 -11.12
CA ASP A 37 -3.19 7.50 -11.62
C ASP A 37 -4.04 8.06 -10.47
N HIS A 38 -4.09 7.36 -9.33
CA HIS A 38 -4.82 7.81 -8.12
C HIS A 38 -4.22 9.06 -7.49
N ALA A 39 -2.90 9.25 -7.65
CA ALA A 39 -2.18 10.39 -7.11
C ALA A 39 -2.14 11.62 -8.03
N GLU A 40 -2.67 11.51 -9.25
CA GLU A 40 -2.58 12.55 -10.27
C GLU A 40 -3.24 13.87 -9.84
N ALA A 41 -4.45 13.78 -9.30
CA ALA A 41 -5.25 14.94 -8.92
C ALA A 41 -4.60 15.82 -7.84
N PHE A 42 -3.60 15.30 -7.11
CA PHE A 42 -2.92 16.02 -6.04
C PHE A 42 -1.39 16.09 -6.22
N GLY A 43 -0.86 15.82 -7.41
CA GLY A 43 0.57 16.01 -7.71
C GLY A 43 1.50 15.02 -7.02
N GLY A 44 1.03 13.79 -6.78
CA GLY A 44 1.78 12.74 -6.11
C GLY A 44 2.23 11.59 -7.02
N GLN A 45 2.05 11.70 -8.33
CA GLN A 45 2.18 10.61 -9.32
C GLN A 45 3.50 9.86 -9.20
N ASP A 46 4.63 10.56 -9.28
CA ASP A 46 5.95 9.93 -9.31
C ASP A 46 6.29 9.25 -7.97
N TRP A 47 5.86 9.86 -6.86
CA TRP A 47 6.00 9.29 -5.53
C TRP A 47 5.20 8.00 -5.39
N ALA A 48 3.93 8.01 -5.84
CA ALA A 48 3.05 6.87 -5.78
C ALA A 48 3.49 5.76 -6.74
N TYR A 49 3.96 6.11 -7.93
CA TYR A 49 4.53 5.18 -8.90
C TYR A 49 5.70 4.41 -8.30
N LEU A 50 6.70 5.13 -7.77
CA LEU A 50 7.90 4.50 -7.23
C LEU A 50 7.59 3.71 -5.95
N ALA A 51 6.66 4.19 -5.13
CA ALA A 51 6.17 3.43 -3.99
C ALA A 51 5.52 2.11 -4.43
N GLY A 52 4.66 2.13 -5.44
CA GLY A 52 4.04 0.92 -6.00
C GLY A 52 5.04 -0.05 -6.61
N LEU A 53 6.06 0.47 -7.31
CA LEU A 53 7.09 -0.37 -7.92
C LEU A 53 7.97 -1.09 -6.88
N TRP A 54 8.15 -0.49 -5.69
CA TRP A 54 9.06 -1.00 -4.67
C TRP A 54 8.38 -1.58 -3.43
N HIS A 55 7.05 -1.43 -3.28
CA HIS A 55 6.36 -1.80 -2.03
C HIS A 55 6.61 -3.26 -1.62
N ASP A 56 6.65 -4.13 -2.62
CA ASP A 56 6.75 -5.59 -2.49
C ASP A 56 8.14 -6.14 -2.87
N LEU A 57 9.16 -5.29 -2.93
CA LEU A 57 10.50 -5.67 -3.39
C LEU A 57 11.08 -6.87 -2.62
N GLY A 58 10.77 -7.03 -1.33
CA GLY A 58 11.23 -8.15 -0.52
C GLY A 58 10.64 -9.51 -0.95
N LYS A 59 9.60 -9.53 -1.79
CA LYS A 59 9.05 -10.76 -2.38
C LYS A 59 9.99 -11.40 -3.41
N TYR A 60 10.97 -10.67 -3.97
CA TYR A 60 11.98 -11.26 -4.86
C TYR A 60 12.90 -12.26 -4.17
N ARG A 61 13.03 -12.17 -2.84
CA ARG A 61 13.97 -13.00 -2.08
C ARG A 61 13.64 -14.49 -2.24
N PRO A 62 14.65 -15.36 -2.41
CA PRO A 62 14.44 -16.80 -2.50
C PRO A 62 13.66 -17.38 -1.30
N GLY A 63 13.91 -16.87 -0.08
CA GLY A 63 13.19 -17.30 1.11
C GLY A 63 11.69 -17.06 1.03
N PHE A 64 11.29 -15.87 0.59
CA PHE A 64 9.88 -15.50 0.42
C PHE A 64 9.22 -16.32 -0.69
N GLN A 65 9.91 -16.51 -1.81
CA GLN A 65 9.41 -17.30 -2.94
C GLN A 65 9.20 -18.78 -2.63
N ARG A 66 10.02 -19.36 -1.74
CA ARG A 66 9.80 -20.71 -1.21
C ARG A 66 8.61 -20.74 -0.25
N TYR A 67 8.50 -19.76 0.64
CA TYR A 67 7.36 -19.63 1.56
C TYR A 67 6.04 -19.55 0.78
N LEU A 68 5.95 -18.66 -0.21
CA LEU A 68 4.76 -18.46 -1.02
C LEU A 68 4.31 -19.73 -1.76
N ARG A 69 5.26 -20.51 -2.30
CA ARG A 69 4.96 -21.78 -2.99
C ARG A 69 4.66 -22.94 -2.07
N ALA A 70 5.17 -22.92 -0.84
CA ALA A 70 4.92 -23.95 0.15
C ALA A 70 3.59 -23.76 0.88
N ALA A 71 3.09 -22.52 0.94
CA ALA A 71 1.79 -22.22 1.47
C ALA A 71 0.70 -22.92 0.64
N SER A 72 -0.24 -23.61 1.29
CA SER A 72 -1.29 -24.39 0.63
C SER A 72 -2.66 -23.76 0.86
N GLY A 73 -3.52 -23.73 -0.18
CA GLY A 73 -4.88 -23.20 -0.09
C GLY A 73 -4.93 -21.76 0.42
N THR A 74 -5.71 -21.52 1.48
CA THR A 74 -5.94 -20.19 2.06
C THR A 74 -4.69 -19.55 2.68
N GLU A 75 -3.65 -20.32 3.04
CA GLU A 75 -2.40 -19.75 3.55
C GLU A 75 -1.61 -19.05 2.44
N ALA A 76 -1.65 -19.56 1.20
CA ALA A 76 -1.01 -18.94 0.04
C ALA A 76 -1.71 -17.63 -0.33
N GLU A 77 -3.05 -17.64 -0.26
CA GLU A 77 -3.86 -16.44 -0.49
C GLU A 77 -3.53 -15.35 0.53
N ASN A 78 -3.19 -15.72 1.76
CA ASN A 78 -2.87 -14.78 2.85
C ASN A 78 -1.38 -14.42 2.97
N ALA A 79 -0.52 -14.92 2.09
CA ALA A 79 0.93 -14.69 2.13
C ALA A 79 1.31 -13.23 1.85
N HIS A 80 0.40 -12.43 1.30
CA HIS A 80 0.55 -10.99 1.10
C HIS A 80 0.26 -10.16 2.35
N ILE A 81 -0.07 -10.74 3.51
CA ILE A 81 -0.34 -9.97 4.74
C ILE A 81 0.80 -10.16 5.74
N GLU A 82 1.44 -9.08 6.20
CA GLU A 82 2.50 -9.14 7.22
C GLU A 82 1.95 -9.23 8.67
N GLY A 83 2.77 -9.70 9.62
CA GLY A 83 2.55 -9.50 11.07
C GLY A 83 1.87 -10.61 11.87
N GLY A 84 1.49 -11.75 11.27
CA GLY A 84 1.01 -12.93 12.02
C GLY A 84 2.14 -13.89 12.43
N ALA A 85 1.91 -14.73 13.43
CA ALA A 85 2.91 -15.70 13.89
C ALA A 85 3.34 -16.63 12.75
N GLY A 86 4.62 -16.54 12.34
CA GLY A 86 5.19 -17.32 11.23
C GLY A 86 5.22 -16.63 9.87
N ARG A 87 4.78 -15.36 9.74
CA ARG A 87 4.82 -14.60 8.48
C ARG A 87 6.15 -13.90 8.25
N VAL A 88 6.57 -13.85 6.99
CA VAL A 88 7.85 -13.27 6.56
C VAL A 88 7.62 -11.83 6.09
N SER A 89 8.27 -10.84 6.72
CA SER A 89 8.30 -9.44 6.25
C SER A 89 8.82 -9.36 4.82
N HIS A 90 8.24 -8.54 3.95
CA HIS A 90 8.70 -8.26 2.59
C HIS A 90 8.72 -6.76 2.24
N SER A 91 8.10 -5.92 3.06
CA SER A 91 7.99 -4.48 2.87
C SER A 91 9.24 -3.69 3.31
N THR A 92 10.21 -4.32 3.97
CA THR A 92 11.39 -3.59 4.48
C THR A 92 12.39 -3.29 3.38
N ALA A 93 12.55 -4.19 2.40
CA ALA A 93 13.51 -4.02 1.30
C ALA A 93 13.27 -2.70 0.52
N GLY A 94 12.05 -2.48 0.02
CA GLY A 94 11.74 -1.28 -0.77
C GLY A 94 11.89 0.02 0.03
N ALA A 95 11.50 -0.02 1.31
CA ALA A 95 11.64 1.13 2.21
C ALA A 95 13.11 1.50 2.46
N LEU A 96 13.97 0.51 2.62
CA LEU A 96 15.42 0.73 2.75
C LEU A 96 16.04 1.22 1.45
N LEU A 97 15.69 0.62 0.31
CA LEU A 97 16.17 1.07 -1.00
C LEU A 97 15.88 2.56 -1.21
N ALA A 98 14.66 3.00 -0.88
CA ALA A 98 14.30 4.41 -1.00
C ALA A 98 15.14 5.32 -0.10
N CYS A 99 15.38 4.93 1.15
CA CYS A 99 16.25 5.68 2.05
C CYS A 99 17.70 5.74 1.54
N GLU A 100 18.24 4.64 1.02
CA GLU A 100 19.61 4.59 0.48
C GLU A 100 19.76 5.45 -0.79
N ARG A 101 18.74 5.48 -1.66
CA ARG A 101 18.78 6.26 -2.91
C ARG A 101 18.58 7.75 -2.69
N PHE A 102 17.68 8.13 -1.80
CA PHE A 102 17.20 9.51 -1.71
C PHE A 102 17.43 10.16 -0.34
N GLY A 103 18.01 9.47 0.63
CA GLY A 103 18.25 10.01 1.97
C GLY A 103 16.96 10.43 2.67
N THR A 104 16.93 11.67 3.18
CA THR A 104 15.78 12.20 3.92
C THR A 104 14.48 12.22 3.11
N PRO A 105 14.44 12.70 1.84
CA PRO A 105 13.27 12.53 0.97
C PRO A 105 12.79 11.07 0.84
N GLY A 106 13.72 10.11 0.80
CA GLY A 106 13.42 8.68 0.71
C GLY A 106 12.58 8.15 1.87
N ARG A 107 12.57 8.86 3.01
CA ARG A 107 11.74 8.49 4.17
C ARG A 107 10.25 8.58 3.89
N VAL A 108 9.81 9.44 2.96
CA VAL A 108 8.41 9.47 2.52
C VAL A 108 8.04 8.13 1.91
N LEU A 109 8.82 7.66 0.92
CA LEU A 109 8.61 6.35 0.30
C LEU A 109 8.74 5.22 1.33
N ALA A 110 9.70 5.31 2.25
CA ALA A 110 9.85 4.32 3.31
C ALA A 110 8.61 4.20 4.21
N TYR A 111 7.94 5.33 4.51
CA TYR A 111 6.65 5.30 5.19
C TYR A 111 5.59 4.59 4.38
N LEU A 112 5.43 4.93 3.11
CA LEU A 112 4.40 4.33 2.26
C LEU A 112 4.62 2.82 2.14
N ILE A 113 5.86 2.44 1.82
CA ILE A 113 6.26 1.08 1.54
C ILE A 113 6.25 0.23 2.82
N ALA A 114 6.88 0.62 3.92
CA ALA A 114 6.91 -0.27 5.09
C ALA A 114 5.51 -0.47 5.69
N SER A 115 4.60 0.49 5.54
CA SER A 115 3.31 0.51 6.21
C SER A 115 2.14 -0.12 5.44
N HIS A 116 2.32 -0.54 4.19
CA HIS A 116 1.19 -0.91 3.32
C HIS A 116 0.33 -2.08 3.84
N HIS A 117 0.83 -2.89 4.79
CA HIS A 117 0.06 -3.95 5.47
C HIS A 117 -0.31 -3.69 6.94
N ALA A 118 0.28 -2.68 7.58
CA ALA A 118 0.15 -2.46 9.04
C ALA A 118 -0.45 -1.10 9.42
N GLY A 119 -0.60 -0.19 8.44
CA GLY A 119 -0.86 1.22 8.70
C GLY A 119 0.42 2.02 8.96
N LEU A 120 0.30 3.35 8.93
CA LEU A 120 1.44 4.26 9.06
C LEU A 120 2.14 4.10 10.42
N TYR A 121 3.43 3.79 10.40
CA TYR A 121 4.25 3.70 11.60
C TYR A 121 4.53 5.07 12.24
N ASP A 122 4.91 5.07 13.50
CA ASP A 122 5.65 6.19 14.08
C ASP A 122 7.13 6.08 13.68
N TRP A 123 7.79 7.23 13.43
CA TRP A 123 9.24 7.22 13.15
C TRP A 123 10.03 6.74 14.37
N HIS A 124 9.63 7.23 15.54
CA HIS A 124 10.17 6.88 16.85
C HIS A 124 9.02 6.37 17.73
N SER A 125 9.22 5.22 18.37
CA SER A 125 8.32 4.67 19.38
C SER A 125 9.11 3.77 20.32
N ASP A 126 8.56 3.47 21.49
CA ASP A 126 9.28 2.73 22.54
C ASP A 126 9.46 1.24 22.25
N SER A 127 8.72 0.68 21.27
CA SER A 127 8.67 -0.78 21.06
C SER A 127 8.72 -1.24 19.60
N SER A 128 8.26 -0.42 18.64
CA SER A 128 8.20 -0.80 17.22
C SER A 128 8.11 0.44 16.32
N SER A 129 9.27 0.96 15.91
CA SER A 129 9.37 2.18 15.12
C SER A 129 9.90 1.88 13.73
N LEU A 130 9.57 2.74 12.76
CA LEU A 130 10.09 2.59 11.41
C LEU A 130 11.62 2.70 11.40
N GLU A 131 12.20 3.60 12.19
CA GLU A 131 13.65 3.74 12.32
C GLU A 131 14.33 2.45 12.81
N MET A 132 13.78 1.80 13.84
CA MET A 132 14.32 0.53 14.33
C MET A 132 14.19 -0.58 13.28
N ARG A 133 13.06 -0.65 12.57
CA ARG A 133 12.85 -1.62 11.48
C ARG A 133 13.88 -1.44 10.36
N LEU A 134 14.08 -0.21 9.90
CA LEU A 134 15.07 0.12 8.87
C LEU A 134 16.51 -0.06 9.38
N GLY A 135 16.78 0.17 10.67
CA GLY A 135 18.10 -0.02 11.26
C GLY A 135 18.52 -1.48 11.41
N SER A 136 17.58 -2.43 11.35
CA SER A 136 17.79 -3.84 11.70
C SER A 136 18.64 -4.63 10.71
N ASP A 137 19.41 -5.60 11.21
CA ASP A 137 20.19 -6.53 10.39
C ASP A 137 19.29 -7.41 9.50
N ALA A 138 18.10 -7.74 9.99
CA ALA A 138 17.08 -8.47 9.22
C ALA A 138 16.62 -7.65 8.01
N GLY A 139 16.36 -6.35 8.19
CA GLY A 139 16.01 -5.45 7.08
C GLY A 139 17.12 -5.32 6.05
N ARG A 140 18.38 -5.18 6.49
CA ARG A 140 19.54 -5.11 5.58
C ARG A 140 19.73 -6.39 4.78
N THR A 141 19.55 -7.55 5.44
CA THR A 141 19.60 -8.86 4.78
C THR A 141 18.48 -8.98 3.75
N GLU A 142 17.27 -8.54 4.12
CA GLU A 142 16.11 -8.50 3.24
C GLU A 142 16.38 -7.65 1.98
N LEU A 143 16.93 -6.44 2.14
CA LEU A 143 17.31 -5.61 1.00
C LEU A 143 18.37 -6.30 0.12
N ALA A 144 19.45 -6.81 0.72
CA ALA A 144 20.56 -7.40 -0.03
C ALA A 144 20.12 -8.60 -0.89
N GLU A 145 19.30 -9.49 -0.32
CA GLU A 145 18.74 -10.63 -1.05
C GLU A 145 17.78 -10.20 -2.16
N ALA A 146 16.96 -9.17 -1.91
CA ALA A 146 16.02 -8.66 -2.91
C ALA A 146 16.76 -8.02 -4.10
N LEU A 147 17.78 -7.19 -3.84
CA LEU A 147 18.61 -6.58 -4.89
C LEU A 147 19.35 -7.61 -5.74
N ALA A 148 19.79 -8.72 -5.13
CA ALA A 148 20.45 -9.80 -5.86
C ALA A 148 19.49 -10.59 -6.78
N ALA A 149 18.19 -10.55 -6.52
CA ALA A 149 17.18 -11.33 -7.22
C ALA A 149 16.27 -10.51 -8.15
N ALA A 150 16.11 -9.21 -7.91
CA ALA A 150 15.24 -8.33 -8.70
C ALA A 150 15.85 -7.98 -10.06
N ALA A 151 15.00 -7.81 -11.07
CA ALA A 151 15.43 -7.39 -12.39
C ALA A 151 15.81 -5.89 -12.37
N PRO A 152 16.87 -5.46 -13.11
CA PRO A 152 17.29 -4.06 -13.14
C PRO A 152 16.18 -3.04 -13.44
N PRO A 153 15.22 -3.29 -14.36
CA PRO A 153 14.14 -2.34 -14.62
C PRO A 153 13.20 -2.06 -13.45
N ILE A 154 13.12 -2.95 -12.46
CA ILE A 154 12.31 -2.74 -11.25
C ILE A 154 13.04 -1.84 -10.25
N LEU A 155 14.39 -1.90 -10.24
CA LEU A 155 15.24 -1.11 -9.36
C LEU A 155 15.50 0.30 -9.90
N ASP A 156 15.17 0.54 -11.17
CA ASP A 156 15.36 1.81 -11.85
C ASP A 156 14.30 2.82 -11.39
N HIS A 157 14.76 3.98 -10.94
CA HIS A 157 13.91 5.10 -10.55
C HIS A 157 13.83 6.18 -11.65
N GLY A 158 14.46 5.95 -12.80
CA GLY A 158 14.55 6.91 -13.89
C GLY A 158 15.07 8.27 -13.41
N ASP A 159 14.40 9.33 -13.87
CA ASP A 159 14.74 10.72 -13.52
C ASP A 159 14.08 11.19 -12.21
N PHE A 160 13.47 10.29 -11.42
CA PHE A 160 12.82 10.67 -10.17
C PHE A 160 13.83 11.29 -9.20
N ALA A 161 13.65 12.60 -8.95
CA ALA A 161 14.49 13.40 -8.07
C ALA A 161 13.59 14.09 -7.03
N PRO A 162 13.34 13.45 -5.88
CA PRO A 162 12.38 13.96 -4.92
C PRO A 162 12.83 15.26 -4.25
N ASP A 163 11.98 16.29 -4.26
CA ASP A 163 12.19 17.55 -3.55
C ASP A 163 11.04 17.82 -2.57
N LEU A 164 11.34 17.79 -1.26
CA LEU A 164 10.34 18.02 -0.23
C LEU A 164 9.83 19.48 -0.19
N ARG A 165 10.52 20.42 -0.85
CA ARG A 165 10.12 21.83 -0.91
C ARG A 165 8.96 22.08 -1.86
N THR A 166 8.72 21.16 -2.79
CA THR A 166 7.67 21.27 -3.82
C THR A 166 6.41 20.48 -3.46
N VAL A 167 6.35 19.88 -2.27
CA VAL A 167 5.22 19.07 -1.83
C VAL A 167 3.94 19.92 -1.75
N PRO A 168 2.83 19.47 -2.38
CA PRO A 168 1.52 20.10 -2.30
C PRO A 168 1.08 20.40 -0.85
N GLY A 169 0.61 21.62 -0.62
CA GLY A 169 0.21 22.09 0.71
C GLY A 169 1.39 22.44 1.64
N GLY A 170 2.63 22.29 1.19
CA GLY A 170 3.84 22.64 1.96
C GLY A 170 3.92 21.89 3.31
N SER A 171 4.57 22.50 4.29
CA SER A 171 4.74 21.88 5.62
C SER A 171 3.41 21.61 6.33
N ALA A 172 2.42 22.48 6.17
CA ALA A 172 1.10 22.34 6.78
C ALA A 172 0.27 21.19 6.15
N GLY A 173 0.42 20.99 4.83
CA GLY A 173 -0.28 19.95 4.09
C GLY A 173 0.44 18.61 4.02
N PHE A 174 1.73 18.56 4.38
CA PHE A 174 2.58 17.38 4.22
C PHE A 174 1.98 16.11 4.84
N ALA A 175 1.43 16.21 6.05
CA ALA A 175 0.85 15.07 6.75
C ALA A 175 -0.38 14.49 6.04
N LEU A 176 -1.20 15.35 5.42
CA LEU A 176 -2.34 14.94 4.62
C LEU A 176 -1.88 14.34 3.29
N TRP A 177 -0.95 15.01 2.61
CA TRP A 177 -0.39 14.55 1.34
C TRP A 177 0.23 13.14 1.46
N LEU A 178 1.01 12.89 2.51
CA LEU A 178 1.58 11.56 2.77
C LEU A 178 0.49 10.50 2.98
N ARG A 179 -0.61 10.84 3.68
CA ARG A 179 -1.75 9.93 3.88
C ARG A 179 -2.52 9.67 2.58
N MET A 180 -2.62 10.67 1.70
CA MET A 180 -3.24 10.51 0.39
C MET A 180 -2.39 9.60 -0.50
N LEU A 181 -1.05 9.76 -0.50
CA LEU A 181 -0.14 8.84 -1.17
C LEU A 181 -0.25 7.41 -0.63
N PHE A 182 -0.31 7.27 0.70
CA PHE A 182 -0.49 5.97 1.36
C PHE A 182 -1.81 5.31 0.91
N SER A 183 -2.89 6.08 0.89
CA SER A 183 -4.19 5.61 0.40
C SER A 183 -4.12 5.19 -1.07
N ALA A 184 -3.43 5.95 -1.92
CA ALA A 184 -3.28 5.64 -3.33
C ALA A 184 -2.51 4.32 -3.55
N LEU A 185 -1.41 4.11 -2.82
CA LEU A 185 -0.64 2.86 -2.87
C LEU A 185 -1.46 1.66 -2.40
N VAL A 186 -2.08 1.77 -1.22
CA VAL A 186 -2.85 0.67 -0.63
C VAL A 186 -4.06 0.33 -1.51
N ASP A 187 -4.82 1.32 -1.99
CA ASP A 187 -5.96 1.04 -2.86
C ASP A 187 -5.53 0.37 -4.17
N ALA A 188 -4.41 0.81 -4.76
CA ALA A 188 -3.85 0.19 -5.96
C ALA A 188 -3.43 -1.27 -5.75
N ASP A 189 -2.70 -1.58 -4.66
CA ASP A 189 -2.28 -2.94 -4.29
C ASP A 189 -3.50 -3.86 -4.06
N PHE A 190 -4.49 -3.39 -3.30
CA PHE A 190 -5.71 -4.15 -3.05
C PHE A 190 -6.53 -4.37 -4.32
N LEU A 191 -6.65 -3.38 -5.19
CA LEU A 191 -7.39 -3.50 -6.45
C LEU A 191 -6.74 -4.48 -7.41
N ASP A 192 -5.41 -4.49 -7.47
CA ASP A 192 -4.66 -5.42 -8.32
C ASP A 192 -4.74 -6.85 -7.78
N THR A 193 -4.56 -7.02 -6.46
CA THR A 193 -4.77 -8.30 -5.78
C THR A 193 -6.21 -8.80 -5.96
N GLU A 194 -7.22 -7.93 -5.80
CA GLU A 194 -8.64 -8.28 -5.96
C GLU A 194 -8.94 -8.70 -7.40
N ALA A 195 -8.41 -8.00 -8.40
CA ALA A 195 -8.59 -8.36 -9.80
C ALA A 195 -8.02 -9.75 -10.13
N PHE A 196 -6.91 -10.13 -9.49
CA PHE A 196 -6.34 -11.47 -9.61
C PHE A 196 -7.17 -12.53 -8.86
N MET A 197 -7.58 -12.25 -7.62
CA MET A 197 -8.27 -13.22 -6.76
C MET A 197 -9.72 -13.47 -7.18
N ASP A 198 -10.47 -12.42 -7.51
CA ASP A 198 -11.90 -12.48 -7.82
C ASP A 198 -12.28 -11.47 -8.91
N GLU A 199 -12.17 -11.92 -10.16
CA GLU A 199 -12.53 -11.14 -11.35
C GLU A 199 -14.00 -10.66 -11.31
N GLY A 200 -14.90 -11.45 -10.70
CA GLY A 200 -16.31 -11.11 -10.58
C GLY A 200 -16.56 -9.94 -9.65
N LYS A 201 -15.90 -9.93 -8.49
CA LYS A 201 -15.94 -8.81 -7.55
C LYS A 201 -15.31 -7.55 -8.13
N ALA A 202 -14.16 -7.69 -8.82
CA ALA A 202 -13.51 -6.58 -9.50
C ALA A 202 -14.42 -5.96 -10.57
N ALA A 203 -15.09 -6.78 -11.38
CA ALA A 203 -16.03 -6.33 -12.41
C ALA A 203 -17.30 -5.68 -11.83
N ALA A 204 -17.70 -6.01 -10.60
CA ALA A 204 -18.83 -5.41 -9.92
C ALA A 204 -18.53 -3.99 -9.36
N ARG A 205 -17.26 -3.57 -9.29
CA ARG A 205 -16.90 -2.19 -8.90
C ARG A 205 -17.27 -1.21 -10.02
N GLY A 206 -17.71 0.00 -9.63
CA GLY A 206 -17.89 1.13 -10.56
C GLY A 206 -19.32 1.64 -10.72
N ALA A 207 -20.31 1.00 -10.10
CA ALA A 207 -21.69 1.48 -10.06
C ALA A 207 -21.95 2.37 -8.83
N TRP A 208 -21.01 3.25 -8.48
CA TRP A 208 -21.18 4.17 -7.35
C TRP A 208 -21.93 5.43 -7.80
N PRO A 209 -22.92 5.90 -7.03
CA PRO A 209 -23.52 7.21 -7.29
C PRO A 209 -22.46 8.32 -7.19
N ASP A 210 -22.64 9.40 -7.95
CA ASP A 210 -21.78 10.57 -7.83
C ASP A 210 -21.89 11.22 -6.44
N LEU A 211 -20.92 12.08 -6.11
CA LEU A 211 -20.90 12.78 -4.82
C LEU A 211 -22.15 13.63 -4.59
N SER A 212 -22.77 14.16 -5.64
CA SER A 212 -24.01 14.93 -5.50
C SER A 212 -25.16 14.05 -5.02
N THR A 213 -25.28 12.86 -5.59
CA THR A 213 -26.30 11.86 -5.25
C THR A 213 -26.08 11.34 -3.85
N LEU A 214 -24.83 11.00 -3.50
CA LEU A 214 -24.47 10.57 -2.14
C LEU A 214 -24.73 11.67 -1.12
N ARG A 215 -24.42 12.93 -1.45
CA ARG A 215 -24.69 14.07 -0.57
C ARG A 215 -26.18 14.24 -0.31
N THR A 216 -27.02 14.18 -1.35
CA THR A 216 -28.47 14.27 -1.17
C THR A 216 -29.00 13.14 -0.27
N ALA A 217 -28.55 11.91 -0.48
CA ALA A 217 -28.94 10.78 0.36
C ALA A 217 -28.47 10.96 1.81
N PHE A 218 -27.24 11.43 2.00
CA PHE A 218 -26.68 11.74 3.32
C PHE A 218 -27.47 12.83 4.04
N ASP A 219 -27.75 13.96 3.39
CA ASP A 219 -28.46 15.10 3.97
C ASP A 219 -29.89 14.68 4.39
N ALA A 220 -30.58 13.89 3.57
CA ALA A 220 -31.90 13.35 3.89
C ALA A 220 -31.84 12.43 5.13
N HIS A 221 -30.88 11.49 5.16
CA HIS A 221 -30.69 10.59 6.29
C HIS A 221 -30.38 11.35 7.59
N MET A 222 -29.48 12.34 7.51
CA MET A 222 -29.10 13.14 8.68
C MET A 222 -30.26 13.99 9.20
N ALA A 223 -31.13 14.50 8.32
CA ALA A 223 -32.33 15.24 8.72
C ALA A 223 -33.33 14.34 9.47
N GLU A 224 -33.58 13.13 8.98
CA GLU A 224 -34.43 12.14 9.67
C GLU A 224 -33.83 11.73 11.02
N LEU A 225 -32.52 11.46 11.05
CA LEU A 225 -31.82 11.10 12.28
C LEU A 225 -31.87 12.22 13.31
N ALA A 226 -31.70 13.47 12.90
CA ALA A 226 -31.80 14.64 13.77
C ALA A 226 -33.23 14.86 14.29
N ALA A 227 -34.25 14.66 13.45
CA ALA A 227 -35.65 14.79 13.84
C ALA A 227 -36.09 13.73 14.87
N ALA A 228 -35.55 12.53 14.79
CA ALA A 228 -35.82 11.44 15.73
C ALA A 228 -34.92 11.44 16.98
N ALA A 229 -33.88 12.28 17.02
CA ALA A 229 -32.93 12.29 18.12
C ALA A 229 -33.53 12.89 19.40
N PRO A 230 -33.32 12.27 20.58
CA PRO A 230 -33.74 12.86 21.84
C PRO A 230 -32.96 14.13 22.13
N ASP A 231 -33.62 15.11 22.73
CA ASP A 231 -33.02 16.38 23.15
C ASP A 231 -32.11 16.16 24.36
N THR A 232 -30.85 15.87 24.05
CA THR A 232 -29.78 15.70 25.03
C THR A 232 -28.67 16.69 24.73
N PRO A 233 -27.88 17.13 25.73
CA PRO A 233 -26.77 18.04 25.51
C PRO A 233 -25.79 17.59 24.41
N VAL A 234 -25.55 16.26 24.32
CA VAL A 234 -24.68 15.67 23.29
C VAL A 234 -25.31 15.78 21.90
N ASN A 235 -26.60 15.51 21.74
CA ASN A 235 -27.26 15.60 20.44
C ASN A 235 -27.39 17.06 19.97
N CYS A 236 -27.61 18.00 20.89
CA CYS A 236 -27.57 19.43 20.57
C CYS A 236 -26.19 19.87 20.06
N LEU A 237 -25.11 19.37 20.65
CA LEU A 237 -23.75 19.62 20.15
C LEU A 237 -23.52 19.00 18.77
N ARG A 238 -23.93 17.73 18.56
CA ARG A 238 -23.83 17.05 17.26
C ARG A 238 -24.57 17.81 16.16
N ALA A 239 -25.79 18.26 16.42
CA ALA A 239 -26.58 19.05 15.47
C ALA A 239 -25.90 20.38 15.13
N ARG A 240 -25.30 21.05 16.12
CA ARG A 240 -24.52 22.28 15.89
C ARG A 240 -23.28 22.05 15.03
N ILE A 241 -22.58 20.94 15.23
CA ILE A 241 -21.41 20.57 14.43
C ILE A 241 -21.84 20.25 12.99
N LEU A 242 -22.91 19.46 12.82
CA LEU A 242 -23.45 19.13 11.51
C LEU A 242 -23.83 20.39 10.71
N ALA A 243 -24.44 21.39 11.36
CA ALA A 243 -24.82 22.65 10.72
C ALA A 243 -23.62 23.55 10.29
N GLN A 244 -22.39 23.18 10.64
CA GLN A 244 -21.17 23.88 10.22
C GLN A 244 -20.50 23.22 9.01
N CYS A 245 -20.93 22.02 8.62
CA CYS A 245 -20.43 21.27 7.48
C CYS A 245 -21.32 21.49 6.25
#